data_AF-A0A2K3KHZ6-F1
#
_entry.id   AF-A0A2K3KHZ6-F1
#
_cell.length_a   1.000
_cell.length_b   1.000
_cell.length_c   1.000
_cell.angle_alpha   90.00
_cell.angle_beta   90.00
_cell.angle_gamma   90.00
#
_symmetry.space_group_name_H-M   'P 1'
#
loop_
_entity.id
_entity.type
_entity.pdbx_description
1 polymer ?
#
loop_
_entity_poly.entity_id
_entity_poly.type
_entity_poly.pdbx_seq_one_letter_code
_entity_poly.pdbx_strand_id
1 'polypeptide(L)' 'MWGKRFKHGKRGVRQNIEKALDMFTKAAARGSTLAMVDAGLIYWERGEKVKALDLYLMAAQLGNSSAQCNLGISYLQ' A
#
# COMPACT_ATOMS: atom_id res chain seq x y z
N MET A 1 -9.07 -12.79 6.02
CA MET A 1 -9.59 -12.42 7.35
C MET A 1 -8.47 -12.54 8.40
N TRP A 2 -7.66 -11.49 8.57
CA TRP A 2 -6.43 -11.49 9.40
C TRP A 2 -6.69 -11.22 10.90
N GLY A 3 -7.96 -11.22 11.32
CA GLY A 3 -8.40 -10.68 12.62
C GLY A 3 -8.13 -11.50 13.87
N LYS A 4 -7.55 -12.71 13.80
CA LYS A 4 -7.45 -13.61 14.99
C LYS A 4 -6.04 -13.93 15.50
N ARG A 5 -4.98 -13.24 15.04
CA ARG A 5 -3.59 -13.57 15.46
C ARG A 5 -2.77 -12.43 16.08
N PHE A 6 -3.36 -11.24 16.29
CA PHE A 6 -2.63 -10.02 16.64
C PHE A 6 -2.68 -9.58 18.11
N LYS A 7 -2.94 -10.47 19.08
CA LYS A 7 -3.01 -10.03 20.49
C LYS A 7 -1.65 -9.93 21.20
N HIS A 8 -0.57 -10.55 20.69
CA HIS A 8 0.74 -10.55 21.38
C HIS A 8 1.98 -10.17 20.55
N GLY A 9 1.86 -9.84 19.25
CA GLY A 9 3.00 -9.51 18.35
C GLY A 9 3.15 -8.03 17.94
N LYS A 10 2.44 -7.11 18.60
CA LYS A 10 2.12 -5.77 18.05
C LYS A 10 3.30 -4.82 17.79
N ARG A 11 4.44 -4.96 18.48
CA ARG A 11 5.58 -4.03 18.31
C ARG A 11 6.48 -4.39 17.13
N GLY A 12 6.87 -5.66 17.01
CA GLY A 12 7.73 -6.12 15.91
C GLY A 12 7.04 -6.07 14.55
N VAL A 13 5.74 -6.42 14.49
CA VAL A 13 4.96 -6.35 13.24
C VAL A 13 4.81 -4.90 12.77
N ARG A 14 4.49 -3.96 13.68
CA ARG A 14 4.35 -2.55 13.29
C ARG A 14 5.68 -1.96 12.81
N GLN A 15 6.80 -2.27 13.48
CA GLN A 15 8.13 -1.86 13.01
C GLN A 15 8.46 -2.45 11.63
N ASN A 16 8.07 -3.69 11.36
CA ASN A 16 8.29 -4.31 10.05
C ASN A 16 7.44 -3.66 8.95
N ILE A 17 6.21 -3.22 9.26
CA ILE A 17 5.37 -2.49 8.30
C ILE A 17 5.97 -1.11 7.99
N GLU A 18 6.51 -0.38 8.96
CA GLU A 18 7.19 0.91 8.70
C GLU A 18 8.44 0.71 7.83
N LYS A 19 9.25 -0.32 8.10
CA LYS A 19 10.43 -0.65 7.28
C LYS A 19 10.04 -1.05 5.86
N ALA A 20 8.99 -1.87 5.71
CA ALA A 20 8.47 -2.25 4.41
C ALA A 20 7.98 -1.03 3.63
N LEU A 21 7.25 -0.13 4.31
CA LEU A 21 6.79 1.12 3.71
C LEU A 21 7.95 1.97 3.21
N ASP A 22 9.01 2.15 4.00
CA ASP A 22 10.22 2.88 3.58
C ASP A 22 10.92 2.24 2.37
N MET A 23 11.01 0.91 2.32
CA MET A 23 11.57 0.21 1.17
C MET A 23 10.69 0.39 -0.09
N PHE A 24 9.37 0.27 0.07
CA PHE A 24 8.43 0.43 -1.03
C PHE A 24 8.38 1.87 -1.54
N THR A 25 8.43 2.88 -0.67
CA THR A 25 8.48 4.28 -1.12
C THR A 25 9.76 4.59 -1.89
N LYS A 26 10.91 4.04 -1.46
CA LYS A 26 12.17 4.15 -2.21
C LYS A 26 12.10 3.47 -3.57
N ALA A 27 11.51 2.29 -3.65
CA ALA A 27 11.32 1.59 -4.92
C ALA A 27 10.28 2.27 -5.82
N ALA A 28 9.21 2.83 -5.25
CA ALA A 28 8.22 3.63 -5.95
C ALA A 28 8.84 4.90 -6.54
N ALA A 29 9.73 5.57 -5.80
CA ALA A 29 10.49 6.71 -6.31
C ALA A 29 11.40 6.36 -7.50
N ARG A 30 11.77 5.08 -7.67
CA ARG A 30 12.51 4.56 -8.83
C ARG A 30 11.60 4.08 -9.97
N GLY A 31 10.29 4.33 -9.88
CA GLY A 31 9.31 3.94 -10.89
C GLY A 31 8.77 2.52 -10.77
N SER A 32 9.04 1.81 -9.66
CA SER A 32 8.46 0.47 -9.46
C SER A 32 6.96 0.57 -9.17
N THR A 33 6.15 0.20 -10.14
CA THR A 33 4.69 0.22 -10.03
C THR A 33 4.16 -0.79 -9.01
N LEU A 34 4.84 -1.93 -8.85
CA LEU A 34 4.53 -2.91 -7.80
C LEU A 34 4.76 -2.31 -6.41
N ALA A 35 5.87 -1.60 -6.22
CA ALA A 35 6.15 -0.95 -4.93
C ALA A 35 5.17 0.19 -4.62
N MET A 36 4.71 0.93 -5.64
CA MET A 36 3.64 1.91 -5.48
C MET A 36 2.34 1.24 -5.00
N VAL A 37 1.98 0.08 -5.56
CA VAL A 37 0.80 -0.69 -5.13
C VAL A 37 0.96 -1.17 -3.69
N ASP A 38 2.10 -1.74 -3.32
CA ASP A 38 2.32 -2.26 -1.96
C ASP A 38 2.36 -1.14 -0.91
N ALA A 39 3.00 0.00 -1.22
CA ALA A 39 2.97 1.18 -0.37
C ALA A 39 1.55 1.75 -0.24
N GLY A 40 0.79 1.79 -1.35
CA GLY A 40 -0.59 2.24 -1.37
C GLY A 40 -1.49 1.39 -0.47
N LEU A 41 -1.30 0.06 -0.48
CA LEU A 41 -2.04 -0.84 0.39
C LEU A 41 -1.73 -0.60 1.87
N ILE A 42 -0.46 -0.36 2.21
CA ILE A 42 -0.09 0.00 3.59
C ILE A 42 -0.75 1.31 4.02
N TYR A 43 -0.78 2.34 3.18
CA TYR A 43 -1.47 3.59 3.49
C TYR A 43 -2.98 3.40 3.61
N TRP A 44 -3.57 2.55 2.77
CA TRP A 44 -5.00 2.23 2.82
C TRP A 44 -5.40 1.61 4.17
N GLU A 45 -4.66 0.59 4.60
CA GLU A 45 -4.88 -0.10 5.89
C GLU A 45 -4.67 0.82 7.11
N ARG A 46 -3.88 1.89 6.96
CA ARG A 46 -3.70 2.93 8.00
C ARG A 46 -4.83 3.96 8.02
N GLY A 47 -5.74 3.94 7.05
CA GLY A 47 -6.76 4.97 6.86
C GLY A 47 -6.25 6.23 6.15
N GLU A 48 -5.00 6.24 5.67
CA GLU A 48 -4.41 7.33 4.91
C GLU A 48 -4.82 7.23 3.43
N LYS A 49 -6.14 7.19 3.17
CA LYS A 49 -6.72 6.88 1.85
C LYS A 49 -6.21 7.78 0.73
N VAL A 50 -5.99 9.07 0.98
CA VAL A 50 -5.49 10.01 -0.04
C VAL A 50 -4.13 9.57 -0.57
N LYS A 51 -3.18 9.24 0.32
CA LYS A 51 -1.85 8.77 -0.09
C LYS A 51 -1.89 7.43 -0.83
N ALA A 52 -2.80 6.55 -0.42
CA ALA A 52 -3.01 5.28 -1.10
C ALA A 52 -3.51 5.49 -2.54
N LEU A 53 -4.52 6.37 -2.70
CA LEU A 53 -5.07 6.72 -4.00
C LEU A 53 -4.01 7.33 -4.92
N ASP A 54 -3.21 8.27 -4.43
CA ASP A 54 -2.14 8.91 -5.21
C ASP A 54 -1.15 7.88 -5.75
N LEU A 55 -0.74 6.92 -4.91
CA LEU A 55 0.17 5.85 -5.32
C LEU A 55 -0.45 4.91 -6.34
N TYR A 56 -1.71 4.53 -6.15
CA TYR A 56 -2.41 3.72 -7.14
C TYR A 56 -2.62 4.47 -8.46
N LEU A 57 -2.89 5.77 -8.43
CA LEU A 57 -3.03 6.62 -9.61
C LEU A 57 -1.73 6.68 -10.41
N MET A 58 -0.60 6.93 -9.74
CA MET A 58 0.72 6.91 -10.39
C MET A 58 1.03 5.54 -11.01
N ALA A 59 0.78 4.45 -10.28
CA ALA A 59 1.03 3.10 -10.79
C ALA A 59 0.09 2.75 -11.96
N ALA A 60 -1.18 3.16 -11.91
CA ALA A 60 -2.15 2.95 -12.97
C ALA A 60 -1.82 3.74 -14.24
N GLN A 61 -1.32 4.98 -14.10
CA GLN A 61 -0.81 5.79 -15.22
C GLN A 61 0.40 5.13 -15.91
N LEU A 62 1.22 4.41 -15.15
CA LEU A 62 2.32 3.60 -15.66
C LEU A 62 1.88 2.22 -16.19
N GLY A 63 0.58 1.97 -16.31
CA GLY A 63 0.02 0.75 -16.91
C GLY A 63 -0.09 -0.45 -15.97
N ASN A 64 0.03 -0.26 -14.65
CA ASN A 64 -0.09 -1.36 -13.70
C ASN A 64 -1.57 -1.76 -13.50
N SER A 65 -1.92 -2.97 -13.90
CA SER A 65 -3.28 -3.51 -13.82
C SER A 65 -3.76 -3.73 -12.37
N SER A 66 -2.86 -4.10 -11.45
CA SER A 66 -3.20 -4.22 -10.02
C SER A 66 -3.56 -2.87 -9.42
N ALA A 67 -2.87 -1.80 -9.81
CA ALA A 67 -3.18 -0.45 -9.37
C ALA A 67 -4.54 0.04 -9.88
N GLN A 68 -4.86 -0.24 -11.16
CA GLN A 68 -6.18 0.06 -11.73
C GLN A 68 -7.31 -0.69 -10.99
N CYS A 69 -7.08 -1.96 -10.65
CA CYS A 69 -8.02 -2.74 -9.86
C CYS A 69 -8.23 -2.12 -8.46
N ASN A 70 -7.14 -1.78 -7.77
CA ASN A 70 -7.19 -1.17 -6.45
C ASN A 70 -7.85 0.21 -6.45
N LEU A 71 -7.64 1.03 -7.50
CA LEU A 71 -8.40 2.27 -7.70
C LEU A 71 -9.89 2.00 -7.86
N GLY A 72 -10.27 1.05 -8.72
CA GLY A 72 -11.66 0.67 -8.91
C GLY A 72 -12.34 0.27 -7.60
N ILE A 73 -11.68 -0.58 -6.81
CA ILE A 73 -12.17 -0.99 -5.48
C ILE A 73 -12.26 0.21 -4.55
N SER A 74 -11.27 1.10 -4.54
CA SER A 74 -11.24 2.26 -3.65
C SER A 74 -12.34 3.27 -3.90
N TYR A 75 -12.84 3.38 -5.15
CA TYR A 75 -13.99 4.24 -5.49
C TYR A 75 -15.33 3.63 -5.09
N LEU A 76 -15.39 2.33 -4.81
CA LEU A 76 -16.60 1.63 -4.40
C LEU A 76 -16.79 1.59 -2.87
N GLN A 77 -15.85 2.13 -2.10
CA GLN A 77 -15.75 1.95 -0.64
C GLN A 77 -15.80 3.27 0.14
#